data_AF-A0AAD8DJ86-F1
#
_entry.id   AF-A0AAD8DJ86-F1
#
_cell.length_a   1.000
_cell.length_b   1.000
_cell.length_c   1.000
_cell.angle_alpha   90.00
_cell.angle_beta   90.00
_cell.angle_gamma   90.00
#
_symmetry.space_group_name_H-M   'P 1'
#
loop_
_entity.id
_entity.type
_entity.pdbx_description
1 polymer ?
#
loop_
_entity_poly.entity_id
_entity_poly.type
_entity_poly.pdbx_seq_one_letter_code
_entity_poly.pdbx_strand_id
1 'polypeptide(L)'
;MASESSSAVLELNDADNEDTEATTVTDDTHEGVPLIMEHGYDIAVKVDAPMKQLSTLETYVTYRVRCVCARWPTPPHARRRYNHFKLLHKRLCAAHPLLAPPALPPLHSARQQLDRYSPSFVALRTCALNAFLERVAKHPILTHSDDFRIFLTTPDEELDKVFKSENSAMNLWGLSSALYGSGESKTANGPRVKDPEFTSAADYLQSLQHKLTTLCALTSKLHKSTLALSTEFMGMKRACDAWSASSCGRTALGTAGVAAGAAAAAAATARRAPLTHRAVLPLLAAYANAHVQKISQRDHIHGKSCC
;
A
#
# COMPACT_ATOMS: atom_id res chain seq x y z
N MET A 1 23.80 -6.11 -17.89
CA MET A 1 23.30 -4.82 -17.35
C MET A 1 22.00 -5.13 -16.60
N ALA A 2 22.10 -5.30 -15.28
CA ALA A 2 20.97 -5.72 -14.45
C ALA A 2 19.95 -4.58 -14.33
N SER A 3 18.69 -4.87 -14.65
CA SER A 3 17.58 -3.93 -14.51
C SER A 3 17.32 -3.63 -13.04
N GLU A 4 17.70 -2.43 -12.60
CA GLU A 4 17.30 -1.89 -11.31
C GLU A 4 15.82 -1.52 -11.38
N SER A 5 14.95 -2.46 -10.97
CA SER A 5 13.55 -2.17 -10.70
C SER A 5 13.50 -1.23 -9.48
N SER A 6 13.43 0.07 -9.74
CA SER A 6 13.22 1.11 -8.73
C SER A 6 11.86 0.90 -8.07
N SER A 7 11.87 0.08 -7.02
CA SER A 7 10.78 -0.08 -6.09
C SER A 7 10.87 1.09 -5.12
N ALA A 8 9.80 1.88 -4.97
CA ALA A 8 9.68 2.84 -3.89
C ALA A 8 9.79 2.07 -2.56
N VAL A 9 10.99 2.09 -1.97
CA VAL A 9 11.29 1.43 -0.72
C VAL A 9 10.56 2.18 0.38
N LEU A 10 9.49 1.57 0.88
CA LEU A 10 8.89 1.94 2.15
C LEU A 10 9.90 1.57 3.26
N GLU A 11 10.81 2.48 3.58
CA GLU A 11 11.59 2.41 4.82
C GLU A 11 10.63 2.59 6.00
N LEU A 12 10.25 1.48 6.62
CA LEU A 12 9.37 1.45 7.79
C LEU A 12 10.09 1.01 9.07
N ASN A 13 11.41 1.05 9.05
CA ASN A 13 12.22 0.61 10.17
C ASN A 13 12.53 1.80 11.08
N ASP A 14 11.64 2.06 12.05
CA ASP A 14 11.96 2.82 13.25
C ASP A 14 11.66 1.89 14.44
N ALA A 15 12.69 1.60 15.20
CA ALA A 15 12.76 0.59 16.25
C ALA A 15 12.06 1.01 17.56
N ASP A 16 10.82 1.49 17.47
CA ASP A 16 9.99 1.71 18.65
C ASP A 16 9.15 0.45 18.89
N ASN A 17 9.83 -0.61 19.32
CA ASN A 17 9.21 -1.81 19.88
C ASN A 17 8.81 -1.51 21.33
N GLU A 18 7.89 -0.56 21.51
CA GLU A 18 7.08 -0.53 22.73
C GLU A 18 6.11 -1.71 22.61
N ASP A 19 6.19 -2.63 23.57
CA ASP A 19 5.36 -3.83 23.71
C ASP A 19 3.88 -3.47 23.91
N THR A 20 3.27 -2.84 22.91
CA THR A 20 1.84 -2.86 22.75
C THR A 20 1.52 -4.20 22.13
N GLU A 21 1.29 -5.21 22.98
CA GLU A 21 0.71 -6.49 22.57
C GLU A 21 -0.37 -6.20 21.53
N ALA A 22 -0.19 -6.74 20.33
CA ALA A 22 -1.24 -6.77 19.33
C ALA A 22 -2.45 -7.37 20.04
N THR A 23 -3.54 -6.61 20.13
CA THR A 23 -4.76 -7.00 20.84
C THR A 23 -5.16 -8.38 20.35
N THR A 24 -4.83 -9.40 21.13
CA THR A 24 -5.12 -10.78 20.86
C THR A 24 -6.53 -11.01 21.34
N VAL A 25 -7.40 -11.29 20.38
CA VAL A 25 -8.71 -11.96 20.57
C VAL A 25 -9.85 -11.05 21.07
N THR A 26 -11.01 -11.31 20.44
CA THR A 26 -12.34 -10.73 20.63
C THR A 26 -12.50 -9.24 20.33
N ASP A 27 -12.81 -8.89 19.07
CA ASP A 27 -14.10 -8.24 18.80
C ASP A 27 -14.45 -8.29 17.30
N ASP A 28 -15.12 -9.36 16.86
CA ASP A 28 -15.90 -9.31 15.60
C ASP A 28 -17.19 -8.46 15.79
N THR A 29 -17.44 -7.95 17.00
CA THR A 29 -18.64 -7.21 17.43
C THR A 29 -18.58 -5.69 17.24
N HIS A 30 -17.40 -5.09 17.04
CA HIS A 30 -17.30 -3.71 16.55
C HIS A 30 -17.71 -3.67 15.08
N GLU A 31 -19.02 -3.51 14.86
CA GLU A 31 -19.56 -3.00 13.60
C GLU A 31 -18.91 -1.65 13.32
N GLY A 32 -17.79 -1.68 12.59
CA GLY A 32 -17.11 -0.48 12.14
C GLY A 32 -18.09 0.39 11.35
N VAL A 33 -17.81 1.70 11.28
CA VAL A 33 -18.61 2.73 10.59
C VAL A 33 -19.37 2.15 9.39
N PRO A 34 -20.71 2.32 9.32
CA PRO A 34 -21.51 1.75 8.25
C PRO A 34 -20.95 2.20 6.90
N LEU A 35 -20.89 1.26 5.95
CA LEU A 35 -20.41 1.56 4.61
C LEU A 35 -21.49 2.31 3.85
N ILE A 36 -21.29 3.61 3.70
CA ILE A 36 -22.15 4.49 2.92
C ILE A 36 -21.63 4.51 1.49
N MET A 37 -22.52 4.25 0.54
CA MET A 37 -22.22 4.40 -0.88
C MET A 37 -22.14 5.89 -1.24
N GLU A 38 -21.03 6.31 -1.85
CA GLU A 38 -20.86 7.68 -2.34
C GLU A 38 -21.78 7.94 -3.55
N HIS A 39 -22.27 9.17 -3.70
CA HIS A 39 -23.14 9.55 -4.82
C HIS A 39 -22.44 9.28 -6.15
N GLY A 40 -23.12 8.57 -7.06
CA GLY A 40 -22.59 8.21 -8.38
C GLY A 40 -21.76 6.91 -8.40
N TYR A 41 -21.57 6.24 -7.26
CA TYR A 41 -20.96 4.93 -7.18
C TYR A 41 -21.98 3.87 -6.74
N ASP A 42 -21.86 2.69 -7.33
CA ASP A 42 -22.76 1.55 -7.15
C ASP A 42 -22.16 0.44 -6.26
N ILE A 43 -20.95 0.68 -5.73
CA ILE A 43 -20.25 -0.20 -4.79
C ILE A 43 -19.40 0.62 -3.80
N ALA A 44 -19.40 0.20 -2.54
CA ALA A 44 -18.53 0.71 -1.49
C ALA A 44 -17.78 -0.45 -0.82
N VAL A 45 -16.47 -0.31 -0.64
CA VAL A 45 -15.59 -1.35 -0.10
C VAL A 45 -14.74 -0.79 1.03
N LYS A 46 -14.50 -1.61 2.06
CA LYS A 46 -13.61 -1.28 3.16
C LYS A 46 -12.78 -2.48 3.56
N VAL A 47 -11.49 -2.24 3.78
CA VAL A 47 -10.56 -3.20 4.38
C VAL A 47 -10.19 -2.71 5.77
N ASP A 48 -10.49 -3.53 6.78
CA ASP A 48 -10.21 -3.24 8.19
C ASP A 48 -9.92 -4.52 9.01
N ALA A 49 -9.85 -4.37 10.34
CA ALA A 49 -9.71 -5.45 11.33
C ALA A 49 -8.70 -6.54 10.93
N PRO A 50 -7.40 -6.22 10.78
CA PRO A 50 -6.39 -7.22 10.50
C PRO A 50 -6.31 -8.24 11.65
N MET A 51 -6.26 -9.52 11.33
CA MET A 51 -6.22 -10.61 12.30
C MET A 51 -5.09 -11.58 11.96
N LYS A 52 -4.34 -12.00 12.98
CA LYS A 52 -3.38 -13.09 12.85
C LYS A 52 -4.15 -14.40 12.92
N GLN A 53 -4.07 -15.17 11.84
CA GLN A 53 -4.72 -16.47 11.72
C GLN A 53 -3.65 -17.57 11.74
N LEU A 54 -3.92 -18.61 12.53
CA LEU A 54 -3.12 -19.83 12.55
C LEU A 54 -3.81 -20.86 11.66
N SER A 55 -3.08 -21.35 10.66
CA SER A 55 -3.44 -22.55 9.91
C SER A 55 -2.58 -23.72 10.37
N THR A 56 -2.95 -24.93 9.95
CA THR A 56 -2.26 -26.19 10.31
C THR A 56 -0.77 -26.18 9.97
N LEU A 57 -0.35 -25.41 8.96
CA LEU A 57 1.04 -25.40 8.45
C LEU A 57 1.73 -24.03 8.53
N GLU A 58 0.98 -22.93 8.62
CA GLU A 58 1.53 -21.58 8.54
C GLU A 58 0.68 -20.57 9.31
N THR A 59 1.33 -19.53 9.83
CA THR A 59 0.67 -18.35 10.40
C THR A 59 0.68 -17.20 9.40
N TYR A 60 -0.49 -16.59 9.16
CA TYR A 60 -0.62 -15.46 8.23
C TYR A 60 -1.57 -14.40 8.76
N VAL A 61 -1.52 -13.20 8.16
CA VAL A 61 -2.44 -12.11 8.49
C VAL A 61 -3.57 -12.07 7.46
N THR A 62 -4.80 -12.08 7.94
CA THR A 62 -6.01 -11.85 7.15
C THR A 62 -6.59 -10.47 7.44
N TYR A 63 -7.27 -9.92 6.45
CA TYR A 63 -7.92 -8.61 6.51
C TYR A 63 -9.40 -8.82 6.31
N ARG A 64 -10.23 -8.14 7.10
CA ARG A 64 -11.67 -8.14 6.90
C ARG A 64 -12.00 -7.21 5.74
N VAL A 65 -12.67 -7.74 4.73
CA VAL A 65 -13.15 -7.01 3.56
C VAL A 65 -14.66 -6.92 3.66
N ARG A 66 -15.17 -5.70 3.86
CA ARG A 66 -16.60 -5.40 3.86
C ARG A 66 -16.96 -4.76 2.52
N CYS A 67 -18.10 -5.13 1.96
CA CYS A 67 -18.58 -4.63 0.69
C CYS A 67 -20.09 -4.44 0.72
N VAL A 68 -20.54 -3.29 0.22
CA VAL A 68 -21.95 -3.02 -0.09
C VAL A 68 -22.02 -2.72 -1.57
N CYS A 69 -22.84 -3.46 -2.30
CA CYS A 69 -23.01 -3.26 -3.74
C CYS A 69 -24.51 -3.30 -4.09
N ALA A 70 -24.93 -2.41 -4.98
CA ALA A 70 -26.31 -2.39 -5.48
C ALA A 70 -26.57 -3.47 -6.56
N ARG A 71 -25.52 -4.03 -7.17
CA ARG A 71 -25.62 -4.90 -8.35
C ARG A 71 -25.82 -6.38 -8.01
N TRP A 72 -25.33 -6.84 -6.86
CA TRP A 72 -25.38 -8.25 -6.45
C TRP A 72 -25.36 -8.38 -4.94
N PRO A 73 -25.88 -9.49 -4.38
CA PRO A 73 -25.80 -9.75 -2.95
C PRO A 73 -24.35 -9.90 -2.52
N THR A 74 -23.98 -9.19 -1.46
CA THR A 74 -22.64 -9.25 -0.85
C THR A 74 -22.73 -9.93 0.52
N PRO A 75 -21.76 -10.79 0.88
CA PRO A 75 -21.65 -11.29 2.24
C PRO A 75 -21.36 -10.12 3.21
N PRO A 76 -21.71 -10.24 4.50
CA PRO A 76 -21.49 -9.18 5.48
C PRO A 76 -20.02 -8.77 5.56
N HIS A 77 -19.12 -9.76 5.49
CA HIS A 77 -17.70 -9.58 5.33
C HIS A 77 -17.05 -10.85 4.78
N ALA A 78 -15.86 -10.71 4.20
CA ALA A 78 -14.99 -11.83 3.82
C ALA A 78 -13.57 -11.60 4.37
N ARG A 79 -12.87 -12.65 4.79
CA ARG A 79 -11.47 -12.56 5.28
C ARG A 79 -10.50 -12.90 4.15
N ARG A 80 -9.66 -11.93 3.77
CA ARG A 80 -8.70 -12.09 2.67
C ARG A 80 -7.27 -11.92 3.18
N ARG A 81 -6.37 -12.85 2.84
CA ARG A 81 -4.92 -12.70 3.09
C ARG A 81 -4.25 -11.91 1.96
N TYR A 82 -3.08 -11.35 2.23
CA TYR A 82 -2.30 -10.57 1.23
C TYR A 82 -2.09 -11.30 -0.10
N ASN A 83 -1.86 -12.61 -0.09
CA ASN A 83 -1.69 -13.41 -1.30
C ASN A 83 -2.95 -13.44 -2.20
N HIS A 84 -4.15 -13.36 -1.62
CA HIS A 84 -5.39 -13.26 -2.40
C HIS A 84 -5.45 -11.92 -3.15
N PHE A 85 -5.03 -10.81 -2.52
CA PHE A 85 -4.94 -9.51 -3.19
C PHE A 85 -3.91 -9.51 -4.32
N LYS A 86 -2.73 -10.13 -4.10
CA LYS A 86 -1.73 -10.32 -5.16
C LYS A 86 -2.31 -11.03 -6.37
N LEU A 87 -3.09 -12.08 -6.11
CA LEU A 87 -3.66 -12.87 -7.17
C LEU A 87 -4.76 -12.11 -7.90
N LEU A 88 -5.67 -11.43 -7.20
CA LEU A 88 -6.63 -10.51 -7.80
C LEU A 88 -5.93 -9.48 -8.70
N HIS A 89 -4.89 -8.81 -8.20
CA HIS A 89 -4.12 -7.84 -9.00
C HIS A 89 -3.54 -8.48 -10.27
N LYS A 90 -2.93 -9.68 -10.16
CA LYS A 90 -2.40 -10.40 -11.32
C LYS A 90 -3.49 -10.70 -12.35
N ARG A 91 -4.68 -11.10 -11.90
CA ARG A 91 -5.81 -11.40 -12.78
C ARG A 91 -6.38 -10.17 -13.44
N LEU A 92 -6.56 -9.07 -12.71
CA LEU A 92 -6.97 -7.78 -13.28
C LEU A 92 -5.96 -7.28 -14.32
N CYS A 93 -4.66 -7.45 -14.09
CA CYS A 93 -3.62 -7.13 -15.07
C CYS A 93 -3.72 -7.98 -16.35
N ALA A 94 -4.13 -9.24 -16.23
CA ALA A 94 -4.25 -10.17 -17.35
C ALA A 94 -5.55 -9.95 -18.13
N ALA A 95 -6.67 -9.74 -17.43
CA ALA A 95 -7.98 -9.47 -18.02
C ALA A 95 -8.02 -8.11 -18.74
N HIS A 96 -7.27 -7.12 -18.25
CA HIS A 96 -7.19 -5.79 -18.84
C HIS A 96 -5.74 -5.39 -19.17
N PRO A 97 -5.16 -5.90 -20.28
CA PRO A 97 -3.76 -5.66 -20.63
C PRO A 97 -3.40 -4.19 -20.84
N LEU A 98 -4.35 -3.37 -21.29
CA LEU A 98 -4.15 -1.95 -21.58
C LEU A 98 -4.32 -1.04 -20.35
N LEU A 99 -4.86 -1.58 -19.25
CA LEU A 99 -5.09 -0.83 -18.03
C LEU A 99 -4.00 -1.16 -17.01
N ALA A 100 -3.52 -0.17 -16.27
CA ALA A 100 -2.69 -0.40 -15.09
C ALA A 100 -3.58 -0.50 -13.85
N PRO A 101 -3.75 -1.69 -13.23
CA PRO A 101 -4.41 -1.76 -11.94
C PRO A 101 -3.62 -0.98 -10.88
N PRO A 102 -4.29 -0.48 -9.82
CA PRO A 102 -3.62 0.20 -8.72
C PRO A 102 -2.52 -0.67 -8.11
N ALA A 103 -1.35 -0.09 -7.83
CA ALA A 103 -0.24 -0.85 -7.28
C ALA A 103 -0.59 -1.44 -5.90
N LEU A 104 -0.08 -2.63 -5.61
CA LEU A 104 -0.16 -3.24 -4.28
C LEU A 104 0.98 -2.74 -3.39
N PRO A 105 0.79 -2.71 -2.06
CA PRO A 105 1.88 -2.44 -1.13
C PRO A 105 3.02 -3.47 -1.32
N PRO A 106 4.28 -3.10 -1.05
CA PRO A 106 5.40 -4.00 -1.21
C PRO A 106 5.26 -5.26 -0.34
N LEU A 107 5.80 -6.37 -0.84
CA LEU A 107 5.92 -7.60 -0.06
C LEU A 107 6.85 -7.34 1.12
N HIS A 108 6.56 -7.95 2.27
CA HIS A 108 7.53 -7.99 3.34
C HIS A 108 8.84 -8.61 2.81
N SER A 109 9.95 -7.90 2.99
CA SER A 109 11.27 -8.40 2.63
C SER A 109 12.16 -8.45 3.86
N ALA A 110 12.86 -9.58 4.06
CA ALA A 110 13.89 -9.70 5.07
C ALA A 110 15.00 -8.65 4.89
N ARG A 111 15.23 -8.17 3.65
CA ARG A 111 16.17 -7.06 3.36
C ARG A 111 15.74 -5.73 3.99
N GLN A 112 14.45 -5.55 4.26
CA GLN A 112 13.92 -4.34 4.89
C GLN A 112 13.79 -4.50 6.42
N GLN A 113 14.17 -5.65 6.98
CA GLN A 113 14.10 -5.97 8.42
C GLN A 113 12.72 -5.72 9.07
N LEU A 114 11.64 -5.76 8.31
CA LEU A 114 10.30 -5.52 8.84
C LEU A 114 9.77 -6.79 9.50
N ASP A 115 9.35 -6.78 10.76
CA ASP A 115 8.57 -7.93 11.25
C ASP A 115 7.20 -7.95 10.54
N ARG A 116 6.88 -9.10 9.92
CA ARG A 116 5.61 -9.30 9.20
C ARG A 116 4.37 -9.16 10.09
N TYR A 117 4.55 -9.27 11.40
CA TYR A 117 3.50 -9.11 12.40
C TYR A 117 3.56 -7.78 13.15
N SER A 118 4.51 -6.89 12.84
CA SER A 118 4.60 -5.63 13.57
C SER A 118 3.31 -4.82 13.38
N PRO A 119 2.77 -4.22 14.45
CA PRO A 119 1.50 -3.49 14.38
C PRO A 119 1.58 -2.32 13.40
N SER A 120 2.73 -1.64 13.32
CA SER A 120 2.98 -0.56 12.38
C SER A 120 2.93 -1.02 10.93
N PHE A 121 3.49 -2.19 10.61
CA PHE A 121 3.49 -2.76 9.28
C PHE A 121 2.10 -3.25 8.87
N VAL A 122 1.42 -3.97 9.76
CA VAL A 122 0.07 -4.47 9.54
C VAL A 122 -0.91 -3.32 9.33
N ALA A 123 -0.82 -2.24 10.12
CA ALA A 123 -1.66 -1.06 9.97
C ALA A 123 -1.43 -0.36 8.62
N LEU A 124 -0.16 -0.13 8.24
CA LEU A 124 0.17 0.52 6.97
C LEU A 124 -0.32 -0.32 5.77
N ARG A 125 -0.09 -1.64 5.82
CA ARG A 125 -0.58 -2.56 4.79
C ARG A 125 -2.11 -2.56 4.72
N THR A 126 -2.81 -2.50 5.85
CA THR A 126 -4.28 -2.42 5.88
C THR A 126 -4.76 -1.16 5.16
N CYS A 127 -4.17 0.01 5.45
CA CYS A 127 -4.48 1.26 4.72
C CYS A 127 -4.18 1.14 3.23
N ALA A 128 -3.05 0.54 2.86
CA ALA A 128 -2.66 0.37 1.47
C ALA A 128 -3.61 -0.58 0.70
N LEU A 129 -4.01 -1.70 1.30
CA LEU A 129 -4.98 -2.63 0.72
C LEU A 129 -6.38 -2.02 0.62
N ASN A 130 -6.78 -1.19 1.60
CA ASN A 130 -8.01 -0.42 1.51
C ASN A 130 -7.97 0.54 0.31
N ALA A 131 -6.90 1.32 0.17
CA ALA A 131 -6.74 2.27 -0.94
C ALA A 131 -6.67 1.57 -2.31
N PHE A 132 -6.11 0.35 -2.36
CA PHE A 132 -6.12 -0.49 -3.56
C PHE A 132 -7.56 -0.89 -3.95
N LEU A 133 -8.31 -1.54 -3.04
CA LEU A 133 -9.67 -2.00 -3.35
C LEU A 133 -10.63 -0.83 -3.62
N GLU A 134 -10.51 0.27 -2.87
CA GLU A 134 -11.33 1.45 -3.08
C GLU A 134 -11.12 2.03 -4.49
N ARG A 135 -9.87 2.06 -4.97
CA ARG A 135 -9.57 2.54 -6.33
C ARG A 135 -10.02 1.58 -7.42
N VAL A 136 -9.98 0.27 -7.16
CA VAL A 136 -10.57 -0.74 -8.07
C VAL A 136 -12.10 -0.58 -8.13
N ALA A 137 -12.75 -0.40 -6.99
CA ALA A 137 -14.20 -0.23 -6.88
C ALA A 137 -14.70 1.05 -7.57
N LYS A 138 -13.94 2.15 -7.48
CA LYS A 138 -14.24 3.44 -8.12
C LYS A 138 -13.91 3.48 -9.61
N HIS A 139 -13.21 2.47 -10.15
CA HIS A 139 -12.80 2.46 -11.55
C HIS A 139 -13.92 1.90 -12.44
N PRO A 140 -14.36 2.61 -13.50
CA PRO A 140 -15.55 2.25 -14.27
C PRO A 140 -15.42 0.89 -14.98
N ILE A 141 -14.22 0.49 -15.40
CA ILE A 141 -13.98 -0.82 -16.03
C ILE A 141 -13.74 -1.92 -14.98
N LEU A 142 -12.77 -1.75 -14.07
CA LEU A 142 -12.38 -2.79 -13.12
C LEU A 142 -13.49 -3.18 -12.13
N THR A 143 -14.40 -2.27 -11.78
CA THR A 143 -15.53 -2.55 -10.88
C THR A 143 -16.48 -3.61 -11.44
N HIS A 144 -16.54 -3.77 -12.76
CA HIS A 144 -17.37 -4.76 -13.44
C HIS A 144 -16.62 -6.07 -13.76
N SER A 145 -15.37 -6.22 -13.32
CA SER A 145 -14.62 -7.46 -13.50
C SER A 145 -15.20 -8.60 -12.68
N ASP A 146 -15.38 -9.77 -13.29
CA ASP A 146 -15.84 -10.98 -12.61
C ASP A 146 -14.85 -11.43 -11.52
N ASP A 147 -13.54 -11.28 -11.75
CA ASP A 147 -12.51 -11.58 -10.75
C ASP A 147 -12.67 -10.74 -9.48
N PHE A 148 -13.06 -9.47 -9.65
CA PHE A 148 -13.32 -8.57 -8.53
C PHE A 148 -14.58 -8.98 -7.77
N ARG A 149 -15.65 -9.35 -8.48
CA ARG A 149 -16.88 -9.88 -7.88
C ARG A 149 -16.61 -11.16 -7.10
N ILE A 150 -15.95 -12.15 -7.71
CA ILE A 150 -15.58 -13.43 -7.07
C ILE A 150 -14.73 -13.16 -5.82
N PHE A 151 -13.75 -12.26 -5.91
CA PHE A 151 -12.94 -11.89 -4.75
C PHE A 151 -13.75 -11.28 -3.60
N LEU A 152 -14.89 -10.64 -3.85
CA LEU A 152 -15.72 -10.04 -2.80
C LEU A 152 -16.82 -10.99 -2.28
N THR A 153 -17.36 -11.86 -3.13
CA THR A 153 -18.55 -12.67 -2.80
C THR A 153 -18.23 -14.10 -2.37
N THR A 154 -17.10 -14.67 -2.80
CA THR A 154 -16.80 -16.09 -2.54
C THR A 154 -16.47 -16.34 -1.05
N PRO A 155 -17.01 -17.38 -0.41
CA PRO A 155 -16.67 -17.69 0.99
C PRO A 155 -15.18 -18.00 1.15
N ASP A 156 -14.65 -17.77 2.35
CA ASP A 156 -13.21 -17.81 2.60
C ASP A 156 -12.58 -19.19 2.37
N GLU A 157 -13.32 -20.26 2.61
CA GLU A 157 -12.88 -21.65 2.44
C GLU A 157 -12.77 -22.09 0.95
N GLU A 158 -13.53 -21.44 0.07
CA GLU A 158 -13.63 -21.82 -1.33
C GLU A 158 -12.73 -20.98 -2.23
N LEU A 159 -12.34 -19.78 -1.79
CA LEU A 159 -11.59 -18.84 -2.61
C LEU A 159 -10.28 -19.46 -3.12
N ASP A 160 -9.53 -20.16 -2.28
CA ASP A 160 -8.29 -20.82 -2.71
C ASP A 160 -8.52 -21.88 -3.80
N LYS A 161 -9.69 -22.56 -3.80
CA LYS A 161 -10.03 -23.57 -4.81
C LYS A 161 -10.39 -22.92 -6.15
N VAL A 162 -11.25 -21.91 -6.10
CA VAL A 162 -11.68 -21.13 -7.28
C VAL A 162 -10.46 -20.51 -7.96
N PHE A 163 -9.58 -19.89 -7.17
CA PHE A 163 -8.41 -19.22 -7.70
C PHE A 163 -7.35 -20.18 -8.26
N LYS A 164 -7.19 -21.38 -7.68
CA LYS A 164 -6.29 -22.42 -8.19
C LYS A 164 -6.82 -23.09 -9.46
N SER A 165 -8.11 -23.39 -9.52
CA SER A 165 -8.77 -24.04 -10.66
C SER A 165 -8.60 -23.23 -11.95
N GLU A 166 -8.90 -21.93 -11.90
CA GLU A 166 -8.72 -21.03 -13.04
C GLU A 166 -7.25 -20.69 -13.33
N ASN A 167 -6.36 -20.69 -12.32
CA ASN A 167 -4.94 -20.47 -12.57
C ASN A 167 -4.33 -21.58 -13.46
N SER A 168 -4.87 -22.80 -13.44
CA SER A 168 -4.47 -23.86 -14.36
C SER A 168 -4.79 -23.49 -15.82
N ALA A 169 -5.98 -22.93 -16.07
CA ALA A 169 -6.40 -22.45 -17.38
C ALA A 169 -5.65 -21.18 -17.84
N MET A 170 -5.34 -20.27 -16.90
CA MET A 170 -4.61 -19.03 -17.21
C MET A 170 -3.11 -19.26 -17.48
N ASN A 171 -2.51 -20.31 -16.90
CA ASN A 171 -1.16 -20.74 -17.23
C ASN A 171 -1.04 -21.24 -18.68
N LEU A 172 -2.11 -21.78 -19.27
CA LEU A 172 -2.15 -22.16 -20.69
C LEU A 172 -2.10 -20.93 -21.62
N TRP A 173 -2.77 -19.83 -21.27
CA TRP A 173 -2.67 -18.57 -22.04
C TRP A 173 -1.31 -17.88 -21.89
N GLY A 174 -0.68 -17.97 -20.72
CA GLY A 174 0.69 -17.50 -20.49
C GLY A 174 1.74 -18.28 -21.29
N LEU A 175 1.52 -19.58 -21.51
CA LEU A 175 2.37 -20.42 -22.35
C LEU A 175 2.24 -20.09 -23.84
N SER A 176 1.05 -19.71 -24.34
CA SER A 176 0.91 -19.20 -25.71
C SER A 176 1.74 -17.93 -25.93
N SER A 177 1.79 -17.03 -24.95
CA SER A 177 2.62 -15.81 -25.08
C SER A 177 4.13 -16.09 -25.05
N ALA A 178 4.57 -17.19 -24.44
CA ALA A 178 5.95 -17.65 -24.46
C ALA A 178 6.30 -18.41 -25.75
N LEU A 179 5.36 -19.21 -26.28
CA LEU A 179 5.54 -19.99 -27.52
C LEU A 179 5.54 -19.11 -28.78
N TYR A 180 4.74 -18.02 -28.78
CA TYR A 180 4.74 -17.02 -29.86
C TYR A 180 5.70 -15.84 -29.62
N GLY A 181 6.31 -15.74 -28.43
CA GLY A 181 7.10 -14.58 -28.01
C GLY A 181 8.61 -14.79 -27.88
N SER A 182 9.10 -16.03 -27.98
CA SER A 182 10.52 -16.36 -27.79
C SER A 182 11.27 -16.60 -29.11
N GLY A 183 10.93 -15.83 -30.15
CA GLY A 183 11.78 -15.65 -31.32
C GLY A 183 12.71 -14.47 -31.05
N GLU A 184 14.01 -14.73 -31.01
CA GLU A 184 15.08 -13.75 -30.89
C GLU A 184 15.04 -12.77 -32.07
N SER A 185 14.24 -11.72 -31.93
CA SER A 185 14.18 -10.61 -32.86
C SER A 185 15.32 -9.67 -32.53
N LYS A 186 16.37 -9.73 -33.36
CA LYS A 186 17.37 -8.68 -33.54
C LYS A 186 16.73 -7.30 -33.41
N THR A 187 17.47 -6.35 -32.87
CA THR A 187 17.18 -4.91 -32.76
C THR A 187 16.55 -4.35 -34.05
N ALA A 188 15.24 -4.52 -34.20
CA ALA A 188 14.44 -3.74 -35.12
C ALA A 188 14.30 -2.38 -34.47
N ASN A 189 14.68 -1.34 -35.21
CA ASN A 189 14.49 0.04 -34.80
C ASN A 189 13.12 0.20 -34.15
N GLY A 190 13.09 0.80 -32.95
CA GLY A 190 11.84 1.08 -32.24
C GLY A 190 10.83 1.80 -33.13
N PRO A 191 9.54 1.86 -32.72
CA PRO A 191 8.47 2.43 -33.53
C PRO A 191 8.93 3.76 -34.15
N ARG A 192 8.99 3.83 -35.48
CA ARG A 192 9.48 5.03 -36.20
C ARG A 192 8.64 6.27 -35.90
N VAL A 193 7.42 6.06 -35.41
CA VAL A 193 6.50 7.10 -34.97
C VAL A 193 5.98 6.69 -33.59
N LYS A 194 6.49 7.34 -32.55
CA LYS A 194 5.83 7.34 -31.24
C LYS A 194 4.78 8.42 -31.28
N ASP A 195 3.56 8.10 -30.84
CA ASP A 195 2.51 9.09 -30.75
C ASP A 195 2.94 10.22 -29.80
N PRO A 196 2.83 11.50 -30.20
CA PRO A 196 3.29 12.62 -29.39
C PRO A 196 2.49 12.75 -28.08
N GLU A 197 1.21 12.37 -28.09
CA GLU A 197 0.36 12.35 -26.90
C GLU A 197 0.85 11.33 -25.86
N PHE A 198 1.16 10.09 -26.28
CA PHE A 198 1.66 9.07 -25.37
C PHE A 198 3.09 9.36 -24.88
N THR A 199 3.91 9.98 -25.72
CA THR A 199 5.25 10.42 -25.34
C THR A 199 5.18 11.50 -24.26
N SER A 200 4.38 12.55 -24.50
CA SER A 200 4.19 13.63 -23.50
C SER A 200 3.54 13.14 -22.20
N ALA A 201 2.58 12.20 -22.29
CA ALA A 201 1.99 11.57 -21.12
C ALA A 201 3.03 10.72 -20.34
N ALA A 202 3.89 9.97 -21.03
CA ALA A 202 4.96 9.21 -20.39
C ALA A 202 5.96 10.12 -19.67
N ASP A 203 6.38 11.21 -20.31
CA ASP A 203 7.30 12.20 -19.72
C ASP A 203 6.68 12.87 -18.48
N TYR A 204 5.39 13.24 -18.54
CA TYR A 204 4.66 13.76 -17.40
C TYR A 204 4.60 12.74 -16.25
N LEU A 205 4.25 11.48 -16.55
CA LEU A 205 4.15 10.42 -15.54
C LEU A 205 5.50 10.08 -14.91
N GLN A 206 6.60 10.11 -15.67
CA GLN A 206 7.95 9.95 -15.14
C GLN A 206 8.34 11.12 -14.23
N SER A 207 8.06 12.36 -14.65
CA SER A 207 8.27 13.55 -13.81
C SER A 207 7.46 13.48 -12.52
N LEU A 208 6.20 13.06 -12.61
CA LEU A 208 5.30 12.87 -11.48
C LEU A 208 5.82 11.78 -10.54
N GLN A 209 6.22 10.62 -11.06
CA GLN A 209 6.83 9.54 -10.28
C GLN A 209 8.06 10.04 -9.51
N HIS A 210 8.96 10.77 -10.18
CA HIS A 210 10.15 11.33 -9.54
C HIS A 210 9.77 12.28 -8.40
N LYS A 211 8.86 13.23 -8.65
CA LYS A 211 8.36 14.18 -7.64
C LYS A 211 7.67 13.50 -6.46
N LEU A 212 6.89 12.45 -6.70
CA LEU A 212 6.23 11.69 -5.63
C LEU A 212 7.25 10.89 -4.81
N THR A 213 8.27 10.34 -5.46
CA THR A 213 9.34 9.59 -4.78
C THR A 213 10.20 10.52 -3.92
N THR A 214 10.54 11.71 -4.42
CA THR A 214 11.26 12.72 -3.62
C THR A 214 10.42 13.22 -2.46
N LEU A 215 9.11 13.43 -2.65
CA LEU A 215 8.17 13.77 -1.59
C LEU A 215 8.14 12.68 -0.50
N CYS A 216 8.10 11.39 -0.87
CA CYS A 216 8.18 10.30 0.09
C CYS A 216 9.47 10.36 0.92
N ALA A 217 10.62 10.55 0.26
CA ALA A 217 11.92 10.65 0.93
C ALA A 217 11.99 11.86 1.87
N LEU A 218 11.50 13.03 1.42
CA LEU A 218 11.43 14.24 2.23
C LEU A 218 10.52 14.07 3.45
N THR A 219 9.40 13.37 3.31
CA THR A 219 8.48 13.09 4.42
C THR A 219 9.14 12.21 5.48
N SER A 220 9.85 11.17 5.06
CA SER A 220 10.61 10.31 5.97
C SER A 220 11.73 11.07 6.67
N LYS A 221 12.48 11.91 5.92
CA LYS A 221 13.55 12.75 6.49
C LYS A 221 13.00 13.77 7.49
N LEU A 222 11.90 14.43 7.14
CA LEU A 222 11.19 15.35 8.03
C LEU A 222 10.83 14.64 9.32
N HIS A 223 10.17 13.48 9.24
CA HIS A 223 9.80 12.72 10.42
C HIS A 223 10.99 12.35 11.32
N LYS A 224 12.09 11.83 10.75
CA LYS A 224 13.32 11.52 11.49
C LYS A 224 13.88 12.76 12.19
N SER A 225 13.89 13.91 11.50
CA SER A 225 14.35 15.18 12.09
C SER A 225 13.44 15.69 13.21
N THR A 226 12.12 15.52 13.07
CA THR A 226 11.15 15.93 14.08
C THR A 226 11.23 15.03 15.33
N LEU A 227 11.52 13.74 15.16
CA LEU A 227 11.81 12.83 16.27
C LEU A 227 13.10 13.21 17.01
N ALA A 228 14.18 13.50 16.29
CA ALA A 228 15.41 13.99 16.91
C ALA A 228 15.17 15.28 17.71
N LEU A 229 14.35 16.20 17.19
CA LEU A 229 13.96 17.39 17.94
C LEU A 229 13.15 17.06 19.20
N SER A 230 12.26 16.06 19.15
CA SER A 230 11.52 15.56 20.32
C SER A 230 12.45 15.01 21.39
N THR A 231 13.50 14.25 21.01
CA THR A 231 14.48 13.73 21.97
C THR A 231 15.28 14.83 22.64
N GLU A 232 15.66 15.89 21.91
CA GLU A 232 16.31 17.08 22.49
C GLU A 232 15.41 17.81 23.50
N PHE A 233 14.12 18.00 23.18
CA PHE A 233 13.17 18.58 24.13
C PHE A 233 12.99 17.73 25.39
N MET A 234 13.01 16.40 25.26
CA MET A 234 13.00 15.50 26.42
C MET A 234 14.28 15.60 27.24
N GLY A 235 15.43 15.80 26.61
CA GLY A 235 16.70 16.11 27.30
C GLY A 235 16.61 17.42 28.10
N MET A 236 16.10 18.49 27.47
CA MET A 236 15.89 19.77 28.14
C MET A 236 14.91 19.67 29.31
N LYS A 237 13.81 18.93 29.15
CA LYS A 237 12.87 18.65 30.24
C LYS A 237 13.59 18.04 31.46
N ARG A 238 14.38 16.98 31.25
CA ARG A 238 15.12 16.30 32.33
C ARG A 238 16.09 17.23 33.05
N ALA A 239 16.80 18.09 32.31
CA ALA A 239 17.70 19.07 32.90
C ALA A 239 16.94 20.11 33.74
N CYS A 240 15.83 20.64 33.22
CA CYS A 240 14.97 21.58 33.95
C CYS A 240 14.33 20.93 35.19
N ASP A 241 13.90 19.68 35.11
CA ASP A 241 13.36 18.93 36.25
C ASP A 241 14.43 18.79 37.36
N ALA A 242 15.66 18.42 37.00
CA ALA A 242 16.77 18.29 37.94
C ALA A 242 17.15 19.63 38.61
N TRP A 243 17.12 20.73 37.86
CA TRP A 243 17.33 22.08 38.41
C TRP A 243 16.19 22.53 39.30
N SER A 244 14.94 22.21 38.93
CA SER A 244 13.76 22.54 39.74
C SER A 244 13.81 21.82 41.09
N ALA A 245 14.30 20.58 41.13
CA ALA A 245 14.47 19.81 42.35
C ALA A 245 15.58 20.34 43.28
N SER A 246 16.59 21.02 42.71
CA SER A 246 17.72 21.58 43.48
C SER A 246 17.55 23.06 43.83
N SER A 247 16.52 23.73 43.29
CA SER A 247 16.25 25.15 43.51
C SER A 247 14.99 25.35 44.36
N CYS A 248 14.78 26.56 44.87
CA CYS A 248 13.62 26.88 45.69
C CYS A 248 12.98 28.21 45.28
N GLY A 249 11.71 28.39 45.64
CA GLY A 249 10.96 29.62 45.36
C GLY A 249 10.67 29.83 43.86
N ARG A 250 10.81 31.07 43.39
CA ARG A 250 10.37 31.48 42.04
C ARG A 250 11.21 30.85 40.91
N THR A 251 12.46 30.52 41.16
CA THR A 251 13.36 29.90 40.17
C THR A 251 12.99 28.43 39.93
N ALA A 252 12.61 27.70 40.98
CA ALA A 252 12.09 26.34 40.87
C ALA A 252 10.77 26.31 40.06
N LEU A 253 9.86 27.25 40.33
CA LEU A 253 8.60 27.35 39.57
C LEU A 253 8.83 27.72 38.10
N GLY A 254 9.76 28.63 37.82
CA GLY A 254 10.11 29.00 36.44
C GLY A 254 10.71 27.84 35.65
N THR A 255 11.65 27.11 36.25
CA THR A 255 12.29 25.94 35.61
C THR A 255 11.33 24.77 35.43
N ALA A 256 10.42 24.53 36.39
CA ALA A 256 9.34 23.56 36.23
C ALA A 256 8.38 23.94 35.09
N GLY A 257 8.08 25.23 34.90
CA GLY A 257 7.30 25.73 33.77
C GLY A 257 7.97 25.46 32.42
N VAL A 258 9.29 25.67 32.33
CA VAL A 258 10.08 25.35 31.12
C VAL A 258 10.10 23.85 30.85
N ALA A 259 10.22 23.01 31.89
CA ALA A 259 10.15 21.56 31.75
C ALA A 259 8.80 21.11 31.18
N ALA A 260 7.70 21.66 31.70
CA ALA A 260 6.36 21.39 31.18
C ALA A 260 6.20 21.83 29.71
N GLY A 261 6.71 23.02 29.36
CA GLY A 261 6.72 23.51 27.98
C GLY A 261 7.54 22.61 27.04
N ALA A 262 8.71 22.16 27.47
CA ALA A 262 9.55 21.23 26.72
C ALA A 262 8.87 19.87 26.54
N ALA A 263 8.18 19.36 27.56
CA ALA A 263 7.39 18.13 27.45
C ALA A 263 6.24 18.26 26.43
N ALA A 264 5.52 19.39 26.45
CA ALA A 264 4.47 19.66 25.48
C ALA A 264 5.01 19.78 24.04
N ALA A 265 6.16 20.45 23.88
CA ALA A 265 6.85 20.55 22.60
C ALA A 265 7.30 19.19 22.07
N ALA A 266 7.89 18.34 22.93
CA ALA A 266 8.28 16.97 22.59
C ALA A 266 7.10 16.11 22.14
N ALA A 267 5.95 16.21 22.84
CA ALA A 267 4.73 15.49 22.47
C ALA A 267 4.15 15.98 21.13
N ALA A 268 4.21 17.29 20.87
CA ALA A 268 3.76 17.86 19.60
C ALA A 268 4.63 17.43 18.42
N THR A 269 5.96 17.39 18.60
CA THR A 269 6.92 16.99 17.56
C THR A 269 6.94 15.47 17.34
N ALA A 270 6.65 14.67 18.36
CA ALA A 270 6.51 13.21 18.21
C ALA A 270 5.30 12.79 17.35
N ARG A 271 4.36 13.69 17.05
CA ARG A 271 3.19 13.36 16.22
C ARG A 271 3.61 13.00 14.80
N ARG A 272 3.34 11.76 14.43
CA ARG A 272 3.57 11.23 13.09
C ARG A 272 2.45 11.65 12.14
N ALA A 273 2.78 11.84 10.87
CA ALA A 273 1.78 12.06 9.82
C ALA A 273 0.74 10.91 9.81
N PRO A 274 -0.53 11.20 9.45
CA PRO A 274 -1.57 10.18 9.45
C PRO A 274 -1.19 8.98 8.58
N LEU A 275 -1.53 7.78 9.05
CA LEU A 275 -1.19 6.51 8.40
C LEU A 275 -1.65 6.45 6.94
N THR A 276 -2.77 7.09 6.61
CA THR A 276 -3.32 7.20 5.26
C THR A 276 -2.34 7.86 4.29
N HIS A 277 -1.77 9.01 4.63
CA HIS A 277 -0.81 9.71 3.78
C HIS A 277 0.46 8.89 3.56
N ARG A 278 0.95 8.26 4.63
CA ARG A 278 2.15 7.42 4.59
C ARG A 278 1.97 6.17 3.72
N ALA A 279 0.77 5.60 3.70
CA ALA A 279 0.45 4.44 2.86
C ALA A 279 0.20 4.84 1.39
N VAL A 280 -0.50 5.96 1.16
CA VAL A 280 -0.99 6.32 -0.19
C VAL A 280 0.10 6.92 -1.08
N LEU A 281 1.00 7.76 -0.55
CA LEU A 281 2.02 8.44 -1.37
C LEU A 281 2.93 7.48 -2.16
N PRO A 282 3.49 6.41 -1.54
CA PRO A 282 4.30 5.43 -2.27
C PRO A 282 3.48 4.62 -3.29
N LEU A 283 2.21 4.35 -3.00
CA LEU A 283 1.32 3.67 -3.94
C LEU A 283 1.04 4.53 -5.18
N LEU A 284 0.88 5.85 -5.01
CA LEU A 284 0.71 6.77 -6.13
C LEU A 284 1.97 6.82 -7.00
N ALA A 285 3.17 6.84 -6.39
CA ALA A 285 4.42 6.78 -7.13
C ALA A 285 4.54 5.46 -7.93
N ALA A 286 4.20 4.32 -7.30
CA ALA A 286 4.19 3.02 -7.96
C ALA A 286 3.13 2.95 -9.08
N TYR A 287 1.97 3.59 -8.88
CA TYR A 287 0.91 3.66 -9.88
C TYR A 287 1.32 4.48 -11.11
N ALA A 288 1.97 5.63 -10.92
CA ALA A 288 2.52 6.43 -12.02
C ALA A 288 3.54 5.60 -12.84
N ASN A 289 4.42 4.86 -12.16
CA ASN A 289 5.38 3.97 -12.83
C ASN A 289 4.68 2.84 -13.60
N ALA A 290 3.62 2.24 -13.05
CA ALA A 290 2.86 1.20 -13.73
C ALA A 290 2.24 1.70 -15.05
N HIS A 291 1.75 2.95 -15.09
CA HIS A 291 1.27 3.56 -16.34
C HIS A 291 2.39 3.77 -17.35
N VAL A 292 3.57 4.23 -16.93
CA VAL A 292 4.75 4.34 -17.82
C VAL A 292 5.10 2.97 -18.43
N GLN A 293 5.08 1.90 -17.63
CA GLN A 293 5.33 0.54 -18.12
C GLN A 293 4.27 0.09 -19.15
N LYS A 294 3.00 0.45 -18.95
CA LYS A 294 1.92 0.14 -19.90
C LYS A 294 2.08 0.90 -21.22
N ILE A 295 2.46 2.17 -21.18
CA ILE A 295 2.77 2.95 -22.40
C ILE A 295 3.95 2.31 -23.14
N SER A 296 5.02 1.92 -22.42
CA SER A 296 6.16 1.24 -23.03
C SER A 296 5.79 -0.12 -23.64
N GLN A 297 4.94 -0.90 -22.96
CA GLN A 297 4.45 -2.18 -23.48
C GLN A 297 3.61 -1.99 -24.75
N ARG A 298 2.76 -0.95 -24.79
CA ARG A 298 1.98 -0.56 -25.97
C ARG A 298 2.90 -0.22 -27.15
N ASP A 299 3.90 0.63 -26.92
CA ASP A 299 4.86 1.03 -27.95
C ASP A 299 5.64 -0.18 -28.50
N HIS A 300 6.00 -1.14 -27.63
CA HIS A 300 6.66 -2.39 -28.06
C HIS A 300 5.77 -3.26 -28.96
N ILE A 301 4.47 -3.35 -28.66
CA ILE A 301 3.51 -4.09 -29.49
C ILE A 301 3.35 -3.42 -30.86
N HIS A 302 3.17 -2.09 -30.89
CA HIS A 302 3.08 -1.35 -32.16
C HIS A 302 4.35 -1.45 -33.01
N GLY A 303 5.53 -1.49 -32.36
CA GLY A 303 6.80 -1.70 -33.05
C GLY A 303 6.90 -3.05 -33.76
N LYS A 304 6.29 -4.10 -33.20
CA LYS A 304 6.28 -5.45 -33.77
C LYS A 304 5.27 -5.64 -34.90
N SER A 305 4.10 -4.99 -34.83
CA SER A 305 3.06 -5.10 -35.87
C SER A 305 3.37 -4.32 -37.16
N CYS A 306 4.38 -3.44 -37.13
CA CYS A 306 4.74 -2.58 -38.26
C CYS A 306 5.95 -3.09 -39.07
N CYS A 307 6.43 -4.31 -38.78
CA CYS A 307 7.49 -5.03 -39.48
C CYS A 307 6.91 -6.32 -40.09
#